data_AF-A0A4Y2WX76-F1
#
_entry.id   AF-A0A4Y2WX76-F1
#
_cell.length_a   1.000
_cell.length_b   1.000
_cell.length_c   1.000
_cell.angle_alpha   90.00
_cell.angle_beta   90.00
_cell.angle_gamma   90.00
#
_symmetry.space_group_name_H-M   'P 1'
#
loop_
_entity.id
_entity.type
_entity.pdbx_description
1 polymer ?
#
loop_
_entity_poly.entity_id
_entity_poly.type
_entity_poly.pdbx_seq_one_letter_code
_entity_poly.pdbx_strand_id
1 'polypeptide(L)'
;MTDGSEAGKEEFFKSVSSMFNQWEKFLGDGKYLTGHDITYVDFMFYANLDFYRLLHATILDEYPILNAFHTRIKNLPEMQEYLNFPKFRKWPIISPLAKFGGEGPEPKHA
;
A
#
# COMPACT_ATOMS: atom_id res chain seq x y z
N MET A 1 0.57 -21.39 -8.28
CA MET A 1 -0.68 -20.67 -8.56
C MET A 1 -1.28 -20.41 -7.19
N THR A 2 -1.19 -19.19 -6.66
CA THR A 2 -2.06 -18.84 -5.53
C THR A 2 -3.35 -18.40 -6.19
N ASP A 3 -4.39 -19.18 -5.97
CA ASP A 3 -5.72 -18.82 -6.43
C ASP A 3 -6.11 -17.45 -5.84
N GLY A 4 -7.01 -16.73 -6.49
CA GLY A 4 -7.65 -15.56 -5.86
C GLY A 4 -8.63 -15.97 -4.75
N SER A 5 -8.51 -17.18 -4.19
CA SER A 5 -9.40 -17.68 -3.15
C SER A 5 -9.04 -17.05 -1.81
N GLU A 6 -9.98 -17.09 -0.86
CA GLU A 6 -9.76 -16.69 0.52
C GLU A 6 -8.58 -17.42 1.17
N ALA A 7 -8.30 -18.67 0.79
CA ALA A 7 -7.15 -19.42 1.32
C ALA A 7 -5.80 -18.85 0.84
N GLY A 8 -5.70 -18.45 -0.43
CA GLY A 8 -4.50 -17.81 -0.98
C GLY A 8 -4.24 -16.43 -0.37
N LYS A 9 -5.30 -15.69 -0.03
CA LYS A 9 -5.22 -14.41 0.68
C LYS A 9 -4.72 -14.59 2.12
N GLU A 10 -5.23 -15.59 2.84
CA GLU A 10 -4.83 -15.86 4.22
C GLU A 10 -3.38 -16.34 4.32
N GLU A 11 -2.95 -17.21 3.41
CA GLU A 11 -1.55 -17.65 3.33
C GLU A 11 -0.61 -16.46 3.02
N PHE A 12 -1.01 -15.60 2.09
CA PHE A 12 -0.28 -14.38 1.77
C PHE A 12 -0.19 -13.46 2.99
N PHE A 13 -1.29 -13.22 3.69
CA PHE A 13 -1.32 -12.40 4.91
C PHE A 13 -0.34 -12.94 5.96
N LYS A 14 -0.39 -14.25 6.23
CA LYS A 14 0.55 -14.93 7.13
C LYS A 14 2.00 -14.68 6.73
N SER A 15 2.31 -14.75 5.44
CA SER A 15 3.68 -14.55 4.92
C SER A 15 4.24 -13.14 5.15
N VAL A 16 3.39 -12.10 5.19
CA VAL A 16 3.82 -10.71 5.37
C VAL A 16 3.61 -10.18 6.78
N SER A 17 2.80 -10.84 7.61
CA SER A 17 2.41 -10.37 8.94
C SER A 17 3.61 -10.02 9.85
N SER A 18 4.66 -10.83 9.85
CA SER A 18 5.88 -10.56 10.62
C SER A 18 6.57 -9.26 10.19
N MET A 19 6.61 -8.99 8.89
CA MET A 19 7.19 -7.75 8.35
C MET A 19 6.32 -6.54 8.69
N PHE A 20 4.99 -6.67 8.55
CA PHE A 20 4.06 -5.58 8.89
C PHE A 20 4.10 -5.24 10.39
N ASN A 21 4.18 -6.24 11.27
CA ASN A 21 4.36 -6.03 12.71
C ASN A 21 5.66 -5.25 13.02
N GLN A 22 6.74 -5.53 12.30
CA GLN A 22 7.99 -4.79 12.46
C GLN A 22 7.85 -3.33 12.02
N TRP A 23 7.16 -3.07 10.91
CA TRP A 23 6.91 -1.71 10.42
C TRP A 23 5.93 -0.92 11.29
N GLU A 24 4.85 -1.55 11.76
CA GLU A 24 3.90 -0.99 12.72
C GLU A 24 4.64 -0.53 13.98
N LYS A 25 5.52 -1.39 14.52
CA LYS A 25 6.37 -1.07 15.67
C LYS A 25 7.42 0.01 15.36
N PHE A 26 8.06 -0.08 14.19
CA PHE A 26 9.11 0.86 13.79
C PHE A 26 8.57 2.27 13.64
N LEU A 27 7.40 2.41 12.99
CA LEU A 27 6.78 3.70 12.81
C LEU A 27 6.23 4.24 14.14
N GLY A 28 5.60 3.39 14.96
CA GLY A 28 5.19 3.74 16.32
C GLY A 28 4.36 5.02 16.39
N ASP A 29 4.79 5.99 17.20
CA ASP A 29 4.19 7.32 17.32
C ASP A 29 4.78 8.34 16.34
N GLY A 30 5.74 7.92 15.52
CA GLY A 30 6.39 8.74 14.51
C GLY A 30 5.40 9.20 13.44
N LYS A 31 5.47 10.50 13.11
CA LYS A 31 4.71 11.03 11.97
C LYS A 31 5.29 10.44 10.69
N TYR A 32 6.53 10.72 10.33
CA TYR A 32 7.16 10.16 9.13
C TYR A 32 8.18 9.09 9.50
N LEU A 33 8.66 8.32 8.53
CA LEU A 33 9.67 7.27 8.77
C LEU A 33 10.98 7.81 9.33
N THR A 34 11.27 9.09 9.08
CA THR A 34 12.45 9.79 9.60
C THR A 34 12.12 10.76 10.74
N GLY A 35 10.91 10.65 11.32
CA GLY A 35 10.45 11.47 12.43
C GLY A 35 9.57 12.64 12.00
N HIS A 36 10.10 13.86 12.00
CA HIS A 36 9.31 15.08 11.87
C HIS A 36 9.04 15.53 10.43
N ASP A 37 10.03 15.37 9.56
CA ASP A 37 9.97 15.86 8.19
C ASP A 37 9.63 14.74 7.22
N ILE A 38 8.85 15.08 6.20
CA ILE A 38 8.54 14.16 5.12
C ILE A 38 9.74 14.05 4.17
N THR A 39 10.05 12.83 3.75
CA THR A 39 11.14 12.53 2.83
C THR A 39 10.68 11.65 1.67
N TYR A 40 11.53 11.44 0.67
CA TYR A 40 11.23 10.53 -0.43
C TYR A 40 10.94 9.09 0.03
N VAL A 41 11.50 8.68 1.17
CA VAL A 41 11.33 7.33 1.74
C VAL A 41 9.88 7.10 2.17
N ASP A 42 9.19 8.15 2.63
CA ASP A 42 7.78 8.06 3.02
C ASP A 42 6.87 7.74 1.82
N PHE A 43 7.18 8.30 0.65
CA PHE A 43 6.45 8.00 -0.59
C PHE A 43 6.78 6.60 -1.12
N MET A 44 8.04 6.15 -0.99
CA MET A 44 8.41 4.77 -1.31
C MET A 44 7.64 3.78 -0.44
N PHE A 45 7.54 4.05 0.86
CA PHE A 45 6.82 3.19 1.79
C PHE A 45 5.31 3.23 1.55
N TYR A 46 4.73 4.41 1.31
CA TYR A 46 3.34 4.56 0.88
C TYR A 46 3.03 3.72 -0.35
N ALA A 47 3.87 3.77 -1.39
CA ALA A 47 3.65 2.99 -2.62
C ALA A 47 3.67 1.47 -2.37
N ASN A 48 4.53 0.99 -1.46
CA ASN A 48 4.55 -0.41 -1.05
C ASN A 48 3.26 -0.80 -0.31
N LEU A 49 2.83 0.01 0.68
CA LEU A 49 1.57 -0.24 1.39
C LEU A 49 0.36 -0.21 0.44
N ASP A 50 0.34 0.71 -0.52
CA ASP A 50 -0.75 0.79 -1.52
C ASP A 50 -0.74 -0.42 -2.46
N PHE A 51 0.43 -0.96 -2.83
CA PHE A 51 0.53 -2.21 -3.57
C PHE A 51 -0.08 -3.39 -2.79
N TYR A 52 0.27 -3.53 -1.51
CA TYR A 52 -0.31 -4.58 -0.66
C TYR A 52 -1.81 -4.42 -0.50
N ARG A 53 -2.30 -3.19 -0.32
CA ARG A 53 -3.74 -2.87 -0.28
C ARG A 53 -4.45 -3.21 -1.59
N LEU A 54 -3.82 -2.94 -2.73
CA LEU A 54 -4.33 -3.34 -4.06
C LEU A 54 -4.47 -4.85 -4.19
N LEU A 55 -3.51 -5.61 -3.65
CA LEU A 55 -3.56 -7.07 -3.64
C LEU A 55 -4.57 -7.64 -2.63
N HIS A 56 -4.68 -7.02 -1.45
CA HIS A 56 -5.53 -7.45 -0.34
C HIS A 56 -6.14 -6.23 0.38
N ALA A 57 -7.42 -5.96 0.10
CA ALA A 57 -8.12 -4.72 0.47
C ALA A 57 -7.97 -4.32 1.94
N THR A 58 -8.15 -5.31 2.84
CA THR A 58 -8.23 -5.13 4.30
C THR A 58 -6.89 -5.39 4.99
N ILE A 59 -5.78 -5.46 4.25
CA ILE A 59 -4.48 -5.84 4.83
C ILE A 59 -3.98 -4.87 5.90
N LEU A 60 -4.43 -3.61 5.87
CA LEU A 60 -4.05 -2.58 6.84
C LEU A 60 -5.01 -2.49 8.03
N ASP A 61 -6.10 -3.24 8.04
CA ASP A 61 -7.12 -3.13 9.10
C ASP A 61 -6.57 -3.60 10.46
N GLU A 62 -5.63 -4.56 10.44
CA GLU A 62 -4.92 -5.04 11.64
C GLU A 62 -3.74 -4.14 12.07
N TYR A 63 -3.40 -3.12 11.27
CA TYR A 63 -2.22 -2.26 11.44
C TYR A 63 -2.61 -0.78 11.47
N PRO A 64 -3.23 -0.31 12.57
CA PRO A 64 -3.80 1.04 12.64
C PRO A 64 -2.77 2.15 12.42
N ILE A 65 -1.51 2.00 12.85
CA ILE A 65 -0.46 3.00 12.65
C ILE A 65 -0.07 3.06 11.17
N LEU A 66 0.14 1.90 10.52
CA LEU A 66 0.42 1.84 9.08
C LEU A 66 -0.76 2.35 8.25
N ASN A 67 -2.00 2.07 8.64
CA ASN A 67 -3.19 2.58 7.98
C ASN A 67 -3.29 4.11 8.10
N ALA A 68 -3.04 4.64 9.30
CA ALA A 68 -3.02 6.09 9.54
C ALA A 68 -1.89 6.77 8.74
N PHE A 69 -0.72 6.15 8.63
CA PHE A 69 0.37 6.61 7.78
C PHE A 69 -0.02 6.65 6.31
N HIS A 70 -0.54 5.54 5.77
CA HIS A 70 -0.97 5.45 4.38
C HIS A 70 -2.00 6.53 4.05
N THR A 71 -3.02 6.67 4.89
CA THR A 71 -4.07 7.69 4.77
C THR A 71 -3.49 9.10 4.80
N ARG A 72 -2.55 9.37 5.72
CA ARG A 72 -1.92 10.69 5.84
C ARG A 72 -1.10 11.06 4.61
N ILE A 73 -0.28 10.15 4.08
CA ILE A 73 0.50 10.43 2.86
C ILE A 73 -0.45 10.64 1.67
N LYS A 74 -1.46 9.78 1.50
CA LYS A 74 -2.46 9.91 0.44
C LYS A 74 -3.14 11.28 0.46
N ASN A 75 -3.47 11.80 1.65
CA ASN A 75 -4.23 13.04 1.82
C ASN A 75 -3.38 14.32 1.87
N LEU A 76 -2.07 14.25 1.60
CA LEU A 76 -1.28 15.48 1.42
C LEU A 76 -1.83 16.27 0.23
N PRO A 77 -1.92 17.61 0.31
CA PRO A 77 -2.45 18.43 -0.78
C PRO A 77 -1.77 18.16 -2.13
N GLU A 78 -0.44 18.09 -2.13
CA GLU A 78 0.38 17.85 -3.32
C GLU A 78 0.22 16.42 -3.85
N MET A 79 -0.01 15.45 -2.96
CA MET A 79 -0.35 14.08 -3.36
C MET A 79 -1.74 14.02 -4.00
N GLN A 80 -2.73 14.71 -3.44
CA GLN A 80 -4.06 14.79 -4.03
C GLN A 80 -4.03 15.49 -5.40
N GLU A 81 -3.25 16.56 -5.54
CA GLU A 81 -3.03 17.21 -6.84
C GLU A 81 -2.40 16.23 -7.84
N TYR A 82 -1.35 15.51 -7.44
CA TYR A 82 -0.68 14.52 -8.29
C TYR A 82 -1.62 13.36 -8.70
N LEU A 83 -2.39 12.81 -7.76
CA LEU A 83 -3.30 11.69 -8.02
C LEU A 83 -4.48 12.08 -8.93
N ASN A 84 -4.87 13.35 -8.94
CA ASN A 84 -5.91 13.89 -9.81
C ASN A 84 -5.35 14.50 -11.12
N PHE A 85 -4.03 14.53 -11.29
CA PHE A 85 -3.41 15.07 -12.48
C PHE A 85 -3.83 14.27 -13.72
N PRO A 86 -4.25 14.89 -14.84
CA PRO A 86 -4.81 14.16 -15.99
C PRO A 86 -3.90 13.10 -16.62
N LYS A 87 -2.58 13.19 -16.43
CA LYS A 87 -1.61 12.20 -16.94
C LYS A 87 -1.22 11.16 -15.90
N PHE A 88 -1.69 11.27 -14.66
CA PHE A 88 -1.48 10.24 -13.66
C PHE A 88 -2.13 8.94 -14.13
N ARG A 89 -1.38 7.85 -14.02
CA ARG A 89 -1.86 6.51 -14.34
C ARG A 89 -1.93 5.69 -13.06
N LYS A 90 -3.15 5.37 -12.67
CA LYS A 90 -3.45 4.53 -11.50
C LYS A 90 -3.26 3.04 -11.78
N TRP A 91 -3.38 2.63 -13.04
CA TRP A 91 -3.25 1.24 -13.48
C TRP A 91 -2.81 1.18 -14.96
N PRO A 92 -2.02 0.18 -15.40
CA PRO A 92 -1.32 -0.83 -14.59
C PRO A 92 -0.22 -0.21 -13.71
N ILE A 93 0.12 -0.89 -12.62
CA ILE A 93 1.13 -0.43 -11.65
C ILE A 93 2.51 -1.06 -11.87
N ILE A 94 2.59 -2.15 -12.65
CA ILE A 94 3.86 -2.86 -12.95
C ILE A 94 3.87 -3.35 -14.41
N SER A 95 4.96 -3.97 -14.83
CA SER A 95 5.13 -4.54 -16.17
C SER A 95 3.98 -5.49 -16.54
N PRO A 96 3.52 -5.48 -17.81
CA PRO A 96 2.48 -6.39 -18.30
C PRO A 96 2.75 -7.88 -18.09
N LEU A 97 4.01 -8.27 -17.89
CA LEU A 97 4.38 -9.66 -17.63
C LEU A 97 4.15 -10.11 -16.17
N ALA A 98 3.79 -9.17 -15.28
CA ALA A 98 3.52 -9.49 -13.88
C ALA A 98 2.15 -10.16 -13.72
N LYS A 99 2.07 -11.14 -12.81
CA LYS A 99 0.83 -11.85 -12.49
C LYS A 99 -0.25 -10.96 -11.86
N PHE A 100 0.14 -9.85 -11.23
CA PHE A 100 -0.73 -8.87 -10.63
C PHE A 100 -0.24 -7.48 -10.99
N GLY A 101 -1.15 -6.54 -11.25
CA GLY A 101 -0.78 -5.15 -11.51
C GLY A 101 -0.27 -4.84 -12.91
N GLY A 102 -0.08 -5.85 -13.78
CA GLY A 102 0.46 -5.67 -15.12
C GLY A 102 -0.60 -5.44 -16.21
N GLU A 103 -1.80 -5.98 -16.02
CA GLU A 103 -2.90 -5.92 -16.99
C GLU A 103 -4.27 -6.04 -16.31
N GLY A 104 -5.35 -5.97 -17.09
CA GLY A 104 -6.72 -6.10 -16.59
C GLY A 104 -7.27 -4.82 -15.95
N PRO A 105 -8.49 -4.88 -15.38
CA PRO A 105 -9.04 -3.75 -14.61
C PRO A 105 -8.36 -3.61 -13.25
N GLU A 106 -8.29 -2.38 -12.74
CA GLU A 106 -7.90 -2.14 -11.35
C GLU A 106 -8.83 -2.92 -10.40
N PRO A 107 -8.31 -3.59 -9.36
CA PRO A 107 -9.12 -4.21 -8.32
C PRO A 107 -10.09 -3.19 -7.69
N LYS A 108 -11.38 -3.52 -7.67
CA LYS A 108 -12.38 -2.76 -6.93
C LYS A 108 -12.40 -3.27 -5.50
N HIS A 109 -11.88 -2.48 -4.57
CA HIS A 109 -12.12 -2.71 -3.14
C HIS A 109 -13.53 -2.19 -2.84
N ALA A 110 -14.41 -3.10 -2.41
CA ALA A 110 -15.77 -2.77 -1.98
C ALA A 110 -15.76 -2.10 -0.61
#